data_AF-A0A9W7YHT0-F1
#
_entry.id   AF-A0A9W7YHT0-F1
#
_cell.length_a   1.000
_cell.length_b   1.000
_cell.length_c   1.000
_cell.angle_alpha   90.00
_cell.angle_beta   90.00
_cell.angle_gamma   90.00
#
_symmetry.space_group_name_H-M   'P 1'
#
loop_
_entity.id
_entity.type
_entity.pdbx_description
1 polymer ?
#
loop_
_entity_poly.entity_id
_entity_poly.type
_entity_poly.pdbx_seq_one_letter_code
_entity_poly.pdbx_strand_id
1 'polypeptide(L)'
;MEQPTLLSSKQSTGIPEADMYKKRLERSPHDASAWMGLLRVARSSNNDELLYAAYSSALAQYPSSGHLLATFVELELSRGNKSSAESIFNNNLFNVPSIELWQSYLGYVLKANVEAGVDVPPENRSTVMECFKLVLDNVGADREAGRIWIDYISFINSAQTHAPYEEQQRTDLLRETYQTAVSIPLLRVEEIWKSYDAFETRVDRMGAKQQLSKISPSYMTARTALREMSRFWDTIRATQSNTLPQPPTWTAREVEHLDAWKRYLKWEVSNPLRLGGPDAHKR
;
A
#
# COMPACT_ATOMS: atom_id res chain seq x y z
N MET A 1 11.33 56.95 -34.03
CA MET A 1 11.02 57.37 -32.65
C MET A 1 9.52 57.20 -32.49
N GLU A 2 8.95 56.29 -31.72
CA GLU A 2 9.40 55.31 -30.72
C GLU A 2 8.40 54.14 -30.77
N GLN A 3 8.86 52.94 -30.43
CA GLN A 3 8.02 51.76 -30.17
C GLN A 3 7.93 51.51 -28.65
N PRO A 4 6.96 50.70 -28.19
CA PRO A 4 6.16 50.95 -27.00
C PRO A 4 6.64 50.15 -25.78
N THR A 5 6.33 50.62 -24.58
CA THR A 5 6.50 49.81 -23.35
C THR A 5 5.15 49.64 -22.65
N LEU A 6 4.35 48.70 -23.13
CA LEU A 6 3.27 48.10 -22.34
C LEU A 6 3.90 47.08 -21.39
N LEU A 7 4.25 47.52 -20.18
CA LEU A 7 4.48 46.62 -19.06
C LEU A 7 3.11 46.05 -18.63
N SER A 8 2.76 44.93 -19.25
CA SER A 8 1.75 44.01 -18.71
C SER A 8 2.27 43.49 -17.37
N SER A 9 1.80 44.10 -16.29
CA SER A 9 1.91 43.52 -14.96
C SER A 9 0.98 42.31 -14.90
N LYS A 10 1.53 41.12 -15.16
CA LYS A 10 0.94 39.87 -14.68
C LYS A 10 0.91 39.97 -13.15
N GLN A 11 -0.21 40.43 -12.60
CA GLN A 11 -0.48 40.33 -11.18
C GLN A 11 -0.38 38.86 -10.81
N SER A 12 0.58 38.51 -9.96
CA SER A 12 0.69 37.17 -9.42
C SER A 12 -0.59 36.86 -8.66
N THR A 13 -1.42 36.00 -9.22
CA THR A 13 -2.48 35.25 -8.54
C THR A 13 -1.84 34.23 -7.58
N GLY A 14 -0.90 34.70 -6.75
CA GLY A 14 -0.13 33.88 -5.82
C GLY A 14 -0.94 33.71 -4.55
N ILE A 15 -1.07 32.46 -4.11
CA ILE A 15 -1.66 32.15 -2.82
C ILE A 15 -0.55 32.42 -1.79
N PRO A 16 -0.69 33.44 -0.91
CA PRO A 16 0.43 33.89 -0.08
C PRO A 16 1.02 32.80 0.80
N GLU A 17 0.17 31.87 1.28
CA GLU A 17 0.61 30.70 2.05
C GLU A 17 1.46 29.73 1.22
N ALA A 18 1.11 29.50 -0.04
CA ALA A 18 1.89 28.66 -0.94
C ALA A 18 3.27 29.29 -1.23
N ASP A 19 3.32 30.60 -1.41
CA ASP A 19 4.57 31.33 -1.65
C ASP A 19 5.48 31.32 -0.41
N MET A 20 4.89 31.39 0.79
CA MET A 20 5.64 31.20 2.04
C MET A 20 6.29 29.80 2.11
N TYR A 21 5.56 28.74 1.78
CA TYR A 21 6.13 27.39 1.76
C TYR A 21 7.19 27.22 0.67
N LYS A 22 6.99 27.76 -0.53
CA LYS A 22 8.00 27.75 -1.60
C LYS A 22 9.31 28.44 -1.16
N LYS A 23 9.23 29.62 -0.54
CA LYS A 23 10.41 30.32 0.01
C LYS A 23 11.13 29.52 1.10
N ARG A 24 10.39 28.74 1.91
CA ARG A 24 11.01 27.83 2.89
C ARG A 24 11.74 26.69 2.19
N LEU A 25 11.16 26.12 1.13
CA LEU A 25 11.76 25.05 0.34
C LEU A 25 13.01 25.50 -0.44
N GLU A 26 13.06 26.77 -0.89
CA GLU A 26 14.29 27.36 -1.48
C GLU A 26 15.46 27.36 -0.50
N ARG A 27 15.18 27.56 0.80
CA ARG A 27 16.20 27.57 1.87
C ARG A 27 16.51 26.17 2.40
N SER A 28 15.49 25.31 2.47
CA SER A 28 15.57 23.94 2.97
C SER A 28 14.76 23.01 2.06
N PRO A 29 15.39 22.44 1.01
CA PRO A 29 14.69 21.60 0.03
C PRO A 29 14.07 20.32 0.60
N HIS A 30 14.54 19.88 1.78
CA HIS A 30 14.07 18.66 2.44
C HIS A 30 13.12 18.93 3.61
N ASP A 31 12.59 20.16 3.76
CA ASP A 31 11.64 20.48 4.82
C ASP A 31 10.28 19.78 4.58
N ALA A 32 10.09 18.64 5.24
CA ALA A 32 8.89 17.83 5.13
C ALA A 32 7.62 18.61 5.52
N SER A 33 7.70 19.49 6.53
CA SER A 33 6.56 20.29 6.97
C SER A 33 6.15 21.32 5.92
N ALA A 34 7.12 21.88 5.20
CA ALA A 34 6.87 22.82 4.11
C ALA A 34 6.29 22.10 2.88
N TRP A 35 6.79 20.91 2.53
CA TRP A 35 6.22 20.09 1.45
C TRP A 35 4.77 19.69 1.73
N MET A 36 4.48 19.14 2.91
CA MET A 36 3.11 18.76 3.29
C MET A 36 2.19 19.98 3.37
N GLY A 37 2.69 21.11 3.87
CA GLY A 37 1.97 22.38 3.91
C GLY A 37 1.62 22.89 2.51
N LEU A 38 2.58 22.88 1.58
CA LEU A 38 2.39 23.29 0.18
C LEU A 38 1.35 22.41 -0.51
N LEU A 39 1.46 21.08 -0.39
CA LEU A 39 0.49 20.15 -0.99
C LEU A 39 -0.92 20.35 -0.43
N ARG A 40 -1.05 20.59 0.88
CA ARG A 40 -2.34 20.88 1.52
C ARG A 40 -2.97 22.16 0.98
N VAL A 41 -2.20 23.25 0.92
CA VAL A 41 -2.69 24.54 0.39
C VAL A 41 -3.07 24.41 -1.08
N ALA A 42 -2.25 23.71 -1.87
CA ALA A 42 -2.52 23.48 -3.28
C ALA A 42 -3.84 22.70 -3.46
N ARG A 43 -4.06 21.64 -2.68
CA ARG A 43 -5.32 20.87 -2.71
C ARG A 43 -6.54 21.71 -2.32
N SER A 44 -6.44 22.58 -1.30
CA SER A 44 -7.57 23.42 -0.87
C SER A 44 -7.84 24.60 -1.80
N SER A 45 -6.86 25.00 -2.61
CA SER A 45 -6.96 26.20 -3.43
C SER A 45 -7.80 26.08 -4.70
N ASN A 46 -8.19 24.86 -5.08
CA ASN A 46 -8.82 24.54 -6.36
C ASN A 46 -8.06 25.11 -7.59
N ASN A 47 -6.75 25.38 -7.44
CA ASN A 47 -5.87 25.79 -8.52
C ASN A 47 -5.08 24.56 -9.00
N ASP A 48 -5.52 23.99 -10.12
CA ASP A 48 -4.90 22.79 -10.68
C ASP A 48 -3.43 23.07 -11.08
N GLU A 49 -3.09 24.23 -11.66
CA GLU A 49 -1.70 24.57 -12.04
C GLU A 49 -0.76 24.51 -10.82
N LEU A 50 -1.18 25.09 -9.69
CA LEU A 50 -0.41 25.05 -8.45
C LEU A 50 -0.30 23.62 -7.90
N LEU A 51 -1.38 22.84 -7.99
CA LEU A 51 -1.44 21.46 -7.51
C LEU A 51 -0.49 20.55 -8.28
N TYR A 52 -0.53 20.57 -9.61
CA TYR A 52 0.37 19.80 -10.46
C TYR A 52 1.82 20.24 -10.27
N ALA A 53 2.10 21.55 -10.18
CA ALA A 53 3.44 22.04 -9.93
C ALA A 53 3.99 21.57 -8.56
N ALA A 54 3.15 21.56 -7.52
CA ALA A 54 3.54 21.10 -6.19
C ALA A 54 3.84 19.59 -6.18
N TYR A 55 2.99 18.76 -6.79
CA TYR A 55 3.23 17.32 -6.89
C TYR A 55 4.46 16.98 -7.73
N SER A 56 4.61 17.62 -8.89
CA SER A 56 5.78 17.42 -9.76
C SER A 56 7.08 17.73 -9.02
N SER A 57 7.12 18.86 -8.30
CA SER A 57 8.29 19.25 -7.51
C SER A 57 8.55 18.31 -6.33
N ALA A 58 7.49 17.86 -5.63
CA ALA A 58 7.62 16.95 -4.51
C ALA A 58 8.08 15.55 -4.94
N LEU A 59 7.57 15.02 -6.05
CA LEU A 59 7.97 13.73 -6.60
C LEU A 59 9.37 13.76 -7.23
N ALA A 60 9.79 14.91 -7.79
CA ALA A 60 11.19 15.09 -8.21
C ALA A 60 12.16 15.02 -7.01
N GLN A 61 11.75 15.56 -5.86
CA GLN A 61 12.55 15.52 -4.63
C GLN A 61 12.48 14.15 -3.92
N TYR A 62 11.34 13.48 -3.98
CA TYR A 62 11.06 12.21 -3.29
C TYR A 62 10.49 11.14 -4.24
N PRO A 63 11.28 10.67 -5.22
CA PRO A 63 10.79 9.75 -6.25
C PRO A 63 10.36 8.38 -5.69
N SER A 64 10.94 7.96 -4.56
CA SER A 64 10.63 6.69 -3.89
C SER A 64 9.47 6.79 -2.88
N SER A 65 8.80 7.94 -2.77
CA SER A 65 7.68 8.09 -1.83
C SER A 65 6.41 7.48 -2.40
N GLY A 66 6.14 6.22 -2.03
CA GLY A 66 4.93 5.51 -2.42
C GLY A 66 3.63 6.24 -2.03
N HIS A 67 3.61 6.93 -0.89
CA HIS A 67 2.48 7.74 -0.46
C HIS A 67 2.19 8.92 -1.41
N LEU A 68 3.23 9.64 -1.81
CA LEU A 68 3.08 10.76 -2.75
C LEU A 68 2.64 10.25 -4.13
N LEU A 69 3.18 9.12 -4.58
CA LEU A 69 2.76 8.48 -5.83
C LEU A 69 1.31 8.03 -5.77
N ALA A 70 0.90 7.34 -4.70
CA ALA A 70 -0.49 6.86 -4.53
C ALA A 70 -1.49 8.03 -4.51
N THR A 71 -1.20 9.09 -3.74
CA THR A 71 -2.07 10.27 -3.68
C THR A 71 -2.08 11.09 -4.98
N PHE A 72 -1.00 11.06 -5.75
CA PHE A 72 -0.96 11.68 -7.08
C PHE A 72 -1.78 10.86 -8.09
N VAL A 73 -1.68 9.53 -8.07
CA VAL A 73 -2.54 8.65 -8.88
C VAL A 73 -4.02 8.85 -8.55
N GLU A 74 -4.39 8.93 -7.26
CA GLU A 74 -5.77 9.22 -6.86
C GLU A 74 -6.27 10.56 -7.42
N LEU A 75 -5.41 11.58 -7.44
CA LEU A 75 -5.72 12.86 -8.06
C LEU A 75 -5.96 12.71 -9.57
N GLU A 76 -5.05 12.06 -10.31
CA GLU A 76 -5.19 11.83 -11.75
C GLU A 76 -6.50 11.10 -12.07
N LEU A 77 -6.81 10.04 -11.32
CA LEU A 77 -8.03 9.27 -11.49
C LEU A 77 -9.28 10.09 -11.19
N SER A 78 -9.25 10.95 -10.16
CA SER A 78 -10.36 11.86 -9.83
C SER A 78 -10.63 12.91 -10.91
N ARG A 79 -9.62 13.24 -11.72
CA ARG A 79 -9.71 14.16 -12.86
C ARG A 79 -9.99 13.46 -14.19
N GLY A 80 -10.06 12.12 -14.20
CA GLY A 80 -10.30 11.32 -15.40
C GLY A 80 -9.06 11.06 -16.25
N ASN A 81 -7.86 11.44 -15.77
CA ASN A 81 -6.59 11.29 -16.48
C ASN A 81 -6.03 9.86 -16.36
N LYS A 82 -6.71 8.88 -16.94
CA LYS A 82 -6.33 7.45 -16.82
C LYS A 82 -4.94 7.15 -17.39
N SER A 83 -4.58 7.73 -18.53
CA SER A 83 -3.27 7.50 -19.17
C SER A 83 -2.10 7.95 -18.30
N SER A 84 -2.27 9.04 -17.56
CA SER A 84 -1.28 9.55 -16.61
C SER A 84 -1.10 8.59 -15.43
N ALA A 85 -2.22 8.13 -14.84
CA ALA A 85 -2.21 7.12 -13.78
C ALA A 85 -1.52 5.81 -14.22
N GLU A 86 -1.83 5.30 -15.42
CA GLU A 86 -1.18 4.11 -15.98
C GLU A 86 0.32 4.31 -16.19
N SER A 87 0.74 5.48 -16.67
CA SER A 87 2.17 5.79 -16.80
C SER A 87 2.88 5.78 -15.44
N ILE A 88 2.24 6.27 -14.38
CA ILE A 88 2.83 6.27 -13.04
C ILE A 88 2.98 4.83 -12.53
N PHE A 89 1.97 3.98 -12.71
CA PHE A 89 2.06 2.57 -12.33
C PHE A 89 3.20 1.87 -13.08
N ASN A 90 3.24 1.98 -14.41
CA ASN A 90 4.25 1.29 -15.23
C ASN A 90 5.68 1.65 -14.84
N ASN A 91 5.92 2.91 -14.45
CA ASN A 91 7.27 3.39 -14.11
C ASN A 91 7.68 3.11 -12.67
N ASN A 92 6.74 3.00 -11.73
CA ASN A 92 7.05 3.04 -10.29
C ASN A 92 6.63 1.80 -9.51
N LEU A 93 5.65 1.02 -9.98
CA LEU A 93 5.00 -0.04 -9.18
C LEU A 93 5.99 -1.12 -8.69
N PHE A 94 6.93 -1.53 -9.55
CA PHE A 94 7.97 -2.51 -9.19
C PHE A 94 9.23 -1.89 -8.58
N ASN A 95 9.44 -0.58 -8.77
CA ASN A 95 10.63 0.13 -8.28
C ASN A 95 10.44 0.68 -6.86
N VAL A 96 9.18 0.89 -6.45
CA VAL A 96 8.81 1.45 -5.15
C VAL A 96 7.97 0.42 -4.39
N PRO A 97 8.55 -0.29 -3.40
CA PRO A 97 7.83 -1.30 -2.62
C PRO A 97 6.88 -0.62 -1.61
N SER A 98 5.74 -0.12 -2.10
CA SER A 98 4.75 0.58 -1.30
C SER A 98 3.38 -0.07 -1.39
N ILE A 99 2.89 -0.53 -0.23
CA ILE A 99 1.55 -1.13 -0.14
C ILE A 99 0.45 -0.17 -0.61
N GLU A 100 0.55 1.12 -0.33
CA GLU A 100 -0.44 2.13 -0.73
C GLU A 100 -0.52 2.25 -2.26
N LEU A 101 0.62 2.23 -2.94
CA LEU A 101 0.66 2.28 -4.40
C LEU A 101 0.07 1.01 -5.03
N TRP A 102 0.40 -0.17 -4.49
CA TRP A 102 -0.16 -1.44 -4.92
C TRP A 102 -1.67 -1.56 -4.64
N GLN A 103 -2.16 -1.01 -3.52
CA GLN A 103 -3.59 -0.92 -3.22
C GLN A 103 -4.32 0.02 -4.18
N SER A 104 -3.71 1.16 -4.54
CA SER A 104 -4.25 2.08 -5.54
C SER A 104 -4.33 1.41 -6.92
N TYR A 105 -3.30 0.67 -7.31
CA TYR A 105 -3.29 -0.15 -8.54
C TYR A 105 -4.39 -1.20 -8.55
N LEU A 106 -4.50 -2.00 -7.48
CA LEU A 106 -5.56 -2.99 -7.34
C LEU A 106 -6.95 -2.34 -7.44
N GLY A 107 -7.15 -1.22 -6.74
CA GLY A 107 -8.40 -0.46 -6.80
C GLY A 107 -8.72 0.08 -8.21
N TYR A 108 -7.71 0.49 -8.98
CA TYR A 108 -7.86 0.90 -10.38
C TYR A 108 -8.35 -0.26 -11.25
N VAL A 109 -7.66 -1.40 -11.20
CA VAL A 109 -8.01 -2.59 -12.00
C VAL A 109 -9.40 -3.12 -11.62
N LEU A 110 -9.73 -3.16 -10.33
CA LEU A 110 -11.05 -3.57 -9.86
C LEU A 110 -12.16 -2.65 -10.41
N LYS A 111 -12.00 -1.33 -10.34
CA LYS A 111 -13.00 -0.39 -10.88
C LYS A 111 -13.18 -0.50 -12.40
N ALA A 112 -12.13 -0.89 -13.13
CA ALA A 112 -12.19 -1.05 -14.58
C ALA A 112 -12.88 -2.36 -15.02
N ASN A 113 -12.82 -3.40 -14.18
CA ASN A 113 -13.24 -4.75 -14.55
C ASN A 113 -14.46 -5.29 -13.77
N VAL A 114 -14.77 -4.68 -12.62
CA VAL A 114 -15.84 -5.08 -11.70
C VAL A 114 -16.85 -3.95 -11.59
N GLU A 115 -18.02 -4.15 -12.17
CA GLU A 115 -19.16 -3.25 -12.01
C GLU A 115 -19.96 -3.61 -10.76
N ALA A 116 -20.35 -2.61 -9.97
CA ALA A 116 -21.07 -2.84 -8.74
C ALA A 116 -22.49 -3.40 -9.01
N GLY A 117 -22.78 -4.58 -8.46
CA GLY A 117 -24.09 -5.21 -8.58
C GLY A 117 -24.32 -5.99 -9.89
N VAL A 118 -23.30 -6.14 -10.72
CA VAL A 118 -23.32 -6.95 -11.95
C VAL A 118 -22.35 -8.12 -11.78
N ASP A 119 -22.72 -9.28 -12.32
CA ASP A 119 -21.81 -10.42 -12.35
C ASP A 119 -20.59 -10.13 -13.22
N VAL A 120 -19.41 -10.40 -12.68
CA VAL A 120 -18.14 -10.15 -13.37
C VAL A 120 -17.99 -11.15 -14.52
N PRO A 121 -17.83 -10.68 -15.78
CA PRO A 121 -17.58 -11.57 -16.91
C PRO A 121 -16.37 -12.48 -16.68
N PRO A 122 -16.35 -13.72 -17.22
CA PRO A 122 -15.24 -14.65 -17.00
C PRO A 122 -13.86 -14.09 -17.36
N GLU A 123 -13.76 -13.31 -18.45
CA GLU A 123 -12.52 -12.67 -18.89
C GLU A 123 -12.02 -11.64 -17.86
N ASN A 124 -12.88 -10.69 -17.48
CA ASN A 124 -12.60 -9.70 -16.44
C ASN A 124 -12.23 -10.36 -15.11
N ARG A 125 -12.87 -11.50 -14.79
CA ARG A 125 -12.59 -12.26 -13.58
C ARG A 125 -11.17 -12.84 -13.59
N SER A 126 -10.71 -13.37 -14.74
CA SER A 126 -9.33 -13.85 -14.91
C SER A 126 -8.34 -12.70 -14.74
N THR A 127 -8.57 -11.55 -15.37
CA THR A 127 -7.72 -10.37 -15.23
C THR A 127 -7.61 -9.89 -13.78
N VAL A 128 -8.73 -9.82 -13.06
CA VAL A 128 -8.75 -9.44 -11.64
C VAL A 128 -8.03 -10.48 -10.78
N MET A 129 -8.22 -11.77 -11.06
CA MET A 129 -7.52 -12.87 -10.37
C MET A 129 -6.00 -12.76 -10.55
N GLU A 130 -5.54 -12.53 -11.78
CA GLU A 130 -4.12 -12.30 -12.09
C GLU A 130 -3.58 -11.05 -11.40
N CYS A 131 -4.36 -9.97 -11.36
CA CYS A 131 -3.98 -8.76 -10.64
C CYS A 131 -3.82 -9.01 -9.12
N PHE A 132 -4.75 -9.74 -8.49
CA PHE A 132 -4.61 -10.10 -7.07
C PHE A 132 -3.34 -10.93 -6.82
N LYS A 133 -3.07 -11.94 -7.66
CA LYS A 133 -1.84 -12.74 -7.55
C LYS A 133 -0.60 -11.88 -7.68
N LEU A 134 -0.54 -11.01 -8.68
CA LEU A 134 0.56 -10.07 -8.88
C LEU A 134 0.79 -9.18 -7.66
N VAL A 135 -0.27 -8.61 -7.09
CA VAL A 135 -0.18 -7.76 -5.89
C VAL A 135 0.31 -8.57 -4.70
N LEU A 136 -0.24 -9.77 -4.47
CA LEU A 136 0.14 -10.62 -3.34
C LEU A 136 1.57 -11.16 -3.46
N ASP A 137 2.05 -11.42 -4.67
CA ASP A 137 3.43 -11.85 -4.91
C ASP A 137 4.45 -10.75 -4.58
N ASN A 138 4.07 -9.47 -4.73
CA ASN A 138 4.96 -8.33 -4.48
C ASN A 138 4.85 -7.77 -3.06
N VAL A 139 3.64 -7.64 -2.51
CA VAL A 139 3.41 -7.02 -1.18
C VAL A 139 2.63 -7.89 -0.20
N GLY A 140 2.24 -9.11 -0.59
CA GLY A 140 1.40 -9.98 0.26
C GLY A 140 2.05 -10.44 1.56
N ALA A 141 3.38 -10.40 1.65
CA ALA A 141 4.15 -10.71 2.86
C ALA A 141 4.22 -9.54 3.86
N ASP A 142 3.85 -8.32 3.45
CA ASP A 142 3.86 -7.14 4.30
C ASP A 142 2.78 -7.24 5.40
N ARG A 143 3.10 -6.79 6.62
CA ARG A 143 2.16 -6.83 7.76
C ARG A 143 0.85 -6.07 7.48
N GLU A 144 0.88 -5.04 6.63
CA GLU A 144 -0.27 -4.21 6.29
C GLU A 144 -1.12 -4.81 5.16
N ALA A 145 -0.66 -5.88 4.50
CA ALA A 145 -1.35 -6.55 3.40
C ALA A 145 -2.61 -7.32 3.82
N GLY A 146 -2.92 -7.40 5.12
CA GLY A 146 -4.07 -8.16 5.63
C GLY A 146 -5.41 -7.77 4.98
N ARG A 147 -5.59 -6.50 4.60
CA ARG A 147 -6.81 -6.07 3.89
C ARG A 147 -6.87 -6.64 2.46
N ILE A 148 -5.74 -6.68 1.75
CA ILE A 148 -5.64 -7.21 0.39
C ILE A 148 -6.01 -8.70 0.38
N TRP A 149 -5.52 -9.46 1.36
CA TRP A 149 -5.89 -10.87 1.54
C TRP A 149 -7.40 -11.06 1.78
N ILE A 150 -8.00 -10.23 2.64
CA ILE A 150 -9.46 -10.29 2.91
C ILE A 150 -10.26 -9.98 1.64
N ASP A 151 -9.87 -8.94 0.91
CA ASP A 151 -10.53 -8.55 -0.34
C ASP A 151 -10.39 -9.66 -1.40
N TYR A 152 -9.23 -10.32 -1.48
CA TYR A 152 -9.01 -11.46 -2.38
C TYR A 152 -9.86 -12.68 -2.01
N ILE A 153 -9.91 -13.04 -0.73
CA ILE A 153 -10.77 -14.11 -0.21
C ILE A 153 -12.25 -13.82 -0.53
N SER A 154 -12.68 -12.57 -0.33
CA SER A 154 -14.04 -12.13 -0.67
C SER A 154 -14.33 -12.27 -2.16
N PHE A 155 -13.37 -11.88 -3.01
CA PHE A 155 -13.47 -12.01 -4.46
C PHE A 155 -13.54 -13.47 -4.93
N ILE A 156 -12.75 -14.37 -4.36
CA ILE A 156 -12.86 -15.82 -4.67
C ILE A 156 -14.23 -16.34 -4.23
N ASN A 157 -14.69 -15.95 -3.03
CA ASN A 157 -15.96 -16.42 -2.50
C ASN A 157 -17.18 -15.90 -3.28
N SER A 158 -17.09 -14.73 -3.94
CA SER A 158 -18.15 -14.17 -4.78
C SER A 158 -18.26 -14.82 -6.16
N ALA A 159 -17.38 -15.76 -6.52
CA ALA A 159 -17.51 -16.51 -7.76
C ALA A 159 -18.83 -17.30 -7.77
N GLN A 160 -19.66 -17.08 -8.78
CA GLN A 160 -20.72 -18.03 -9.09
C GLN A 160 -20.10 -19.29 -9.69
N THR A 161 -20.59 -20.45 -9.25
CA THR A 161 -20.19 -21.76 -9.75
C THR A 161 -21.45 -22.47 -10.25
N HIS A 162 -21.43 -22.93 -11.50
CA HIS A 162 -22.59 -23.58 -12.13
C HIS A 162 -22.47 -25.10 -12.09
N ALA A 163 -21.26 -25.63 -11.97
CA ALA A 163 -21.00 -27.06 -11.91
C ALA A 163 -20.33 -27.48 -10.58
N PRO A 164 -20.61 -28.68 -10.06
CA PRO A 164 -19.99 -29.18 -8.82
C PRO A 164 -18.45 -29.19 -8.83
N TYR A 165 -17.83 -29.40 -9.99
CA TYR A 165 -16.36 -29.37 -10.10
C TYR A 165 -15.79 -27.95 -9.88
N GLU A 166 -16.52 -26.90 -10.26
CA GLU A 166 -16.12 -25.50 -10.08
C GLU A 166 -16.24 -25.10 -8.61
N GLU A 167 -17.26 -25.61 -7.91
CA GLU A 167 -17.40 -25.41 -6.47
C GLU A 167 -16.26 -26.06 -5.70
N GLN A 168 -15.83 -27.25 -6.13
CA GLN A 168 -14.65 -27.91 -5.56
C GLN A 168 -13.38 -27.10 -5.80
N GLN A 169 -13.11 -26.65 -7.04
CA GLN A 169 -11.95 -25.81 -7.36
C GLN A 169 -11.94 -24.50 -6.56
N ARG A 170 -13.10 -23.84 -6.42
CA ARG A 170 -13.25 -22.63 -5.60
C ARG A 170 -12.94 -22.91 -4.14
N THR A 171 -13.43 -24.03 -3.61
CA THR A 171 -13.19 -24.46 -2.23
C THR A 171 -11.72 -24.74 -1.98
N ASP A 172 -11.04 -25.42 -2.91
CA ASP A 172 -9.61 -25.72 -2.79
C ASP A 172 -8.75 -24.45 -2.87
N LEU A 173 -9.07 -23.53 -3.79
CA LEU A 173 -8.40 -22.23 -3.89
C LEU A 173 -8.62 -21.36 -2.63
N LEU A 174 -9.85 -21.33 -2.09
CA LEU A 174 -10.13 -20.63 -0.83
C LEU A 174 -9.29 -21.20 0.31
N ARG A 175 -9.24 -22.53 0.42
CA ARG A 175 -8.46 -23.22 1.45
C ARG A 175 -6.99 -22.86 1.35
N GLU A 176 -6.37 -22.98 0.16
CA GLU A 176 -4.98 -22.60 -0.07
C GLU A 176 -4.71 -21.14 0.29
N THR A 177 -5.61 -20.24 -0.11
CA THR A 177 -5.52 -18.79 0.16
C THR A 177 -5.56 -18.51 1.66
N TYR A 178 -6.50 -19.10 2.39
CA TYR A 178 -6.57 -18.96 3.85
C TYR A 178 -5.31 -19.49 4.53
N GLN A 179 -4.86 -20.69 4.16
CA GLN A 179 -3.69 -21.35 4.75
C GLN A 179 -2.42 -20.53 4.55
N THR A 180 -2.26 -19.92 3.37
CA THR A 180 -1.15 -19.01 3.07
C THR A 180 -1.25 -17.74 3.92
N ALA A 181 -2.41 -17.06 3.91
CA ALA A 181 -2.60 -15.80 4.61
C ALA A 181 -2.38 -15.92 6.13
N VAL A 182 -2.87 -16.99 6.78
CA VAL A 182 -2.72 -17.17 8.23
C VAL A 182 -1.30 -17.52 8.66
N SER A 183 -0.45 -17.93 7.71
CA SER A 183 0.97 -18.21 7.96
C SER A 183 1.85 -16.96 7.88
N ILE A 184 1.28 -15.81 7.52
CA ILE A 184 1.99 -14.54 7.39
C ILE A 184 1.63 -13.65 8.60
N PRO A 185 2.60 -12.95 9.22
CA PRO A 185 2.37 -11.93 10.26
C PRO A 185 1.60 -10.69 9.77
N LEU A 186 0.32 -10.86 9.45
CA LEU A 186 -0.56 -9.80 8.98
C LEU A 186 -1.28 -9.13 10.16
N LEU A 187 -1.44 -7.80 10.14
CA LEU A 187 -2.18 -7.06 11.18
C LEU A 187 -3.60 -7.62 11.44
N ARG A 188 -4.22 -8.24 10.44
CA ARG A 188 -5.56 -8.85 10.51
C ARG A 188 -5.55 -10.38 10.56
N VAL A 189 -4.43 -11.01 10.93
CA VAL A 189 -4.28 -12.47 10.91
C VAL A 189 -5.32 -13.19 11.77
N GLU A 190 -5.74 -12.61 12.91
CA GLU A 190 -6.77 -13.21 13.77
C GLU A 190 -8.17 -13.16 13.15
N GLU A 191 -8.48 -12.11 12.38
CA GLU A 191 -9.73 -11.97 11.64
C GLU A 191 -9.79 -13.05 10.56
N ILE A 192 -8.71 -13.20 9.79
CA ILE A 192 -8.58 -14.20 8.73
C ILE A 192 -8.67 -15.62 9.32
N TRP A 193 -8.02 -15.88 10.46
CA TRP A 193 -8.10 -17.18 11.14
C TRP A 193 -9.52 -17.55 11.58
N LYS A 194 -10.28 -16.59 12.14
CA LYS A 194 -11.69 -16.80 12.50
C LYS A 194 -12.54 -17.12 11.28
N SER A 195 -12.32 -16.42 10.17
CA SER A 195 -12.99 -16.71 8.90
C SER A 195 -12.62 -18.09 8.34
N TYR A 196 -11.36 -18.51 8.49
CA TYR A 196 -10.91 -19.84 8.07
C TYR A 196 -11.56 -20.98 8.89
N ASP A 197 -11.65 -20.83 10.21
CA ASP A 197 -12.35 -21.77 11.09
C ASP A 197 -13.84 -21.94 10.70
N ALA A 198 -14.52 -20.83 10.46
CA ALA A 198 -15.90 -20.83 9.97
C ALA A 198 -16.03 -21.47 8.58
N PHE A 199 -15.07 -21.22 7.69
CA PHE A 199 -15.02 -21.80 6.35
C PHE A 199 -14.85 -23.33 6.40
N GLU A 200 -13.87 -23.85 7.14
CA GLU A 200 -13.62 -25.30 7.23
C GLU A 200 -14.81 -26.01 7.89
N THR A 201 -15.39 -25.41 8.93
CA THR A 201 -16.60 -25.98 9.58
C THR A 201 -17.80 -26.04 8.65
N ARG A 202 -17.93 -25.08 7.73
CA ARG A 202 -19.00 -25.05 6.72
C ARG A 202 -18.78 -26.08 5.61
N VAL A 203 -17.54 -26.29 5.19
CA VAL A 203 -17.19 -27.25 4.13
C VAL A 203 -17.28 -28.68 4.64
N ASP A 204 -16.63 -28.98 5.76
CA ASP A 204 -16.67 -30.30 6.39
C ASP A 204 -16.54 -30.18 7.91
N ARG A 205 -17.69 -30.24 8.60
CA ARG A 205 -17.74 -30.17 10.06
C ARG A 205 -16.95 -31.29 10.76
N MET A 206 -16.83 -32.48 10.15
CA MET A 206 -16.11 -33.61 10.75
C MET A 206 -14.60 -33.47 10.54
N GLY A 207 -14.18 -33.06 9.34
CA GLY A 207 -12.77 -32.86 8.98
C GLY A 207 -12.15 -31.53 9.41
N ALA A 208 -12.97 -30.52 9.75
CA ALA A 208 -12.50 -29.16 10.09
C ALA A 208 -11.41 -29.17 11.17
N LYS A 209 -11.59 -29.94 12.25
CA LYS A 209 -10.62 -30.02 13.35
C LYS A 209 -9.26 -30.53 12.89
N GLN A 210 -9.22 -31.45 11.92
CA GLN A 210 -7.98 -31.98 11.37
C GLN A 210 -7.28 -30.96 10.45
N GLN A 211 -8.03 -30.20 9.66
CA GLN A 211 -7.46 -29.13 8.82
C GLN A 211 -6.89 -28.00 9.68
N LEU A 212 -7.64 -27.57 10.70
CA LEU A 212 -7.22 -26.51 11.61
C LEU A 212 -5.99 -26.91 12.44
N SER A 213 -5.91 -28.17 12.89
CA SER A 213 -4.76 -28.63 13.68
C SER A 213 -3.45 -28.66 12.87
N LYS A 214 -3.52 -28.91 11.56
CA LYS A 214 -2.35 -28.86 10.66
C LYS A 214 -1.76 -27.46 10.53
N ILE A 215 -2.63 -26.43 10.47
CA ILE A 215 -2.24 -25.05 10.17
C ILE A 215 -2.03 -24.21 11.44
N SER A 216 -2.64 -24.62 12.55
CA SER A 216 -2.53 -23.94 13.85
C SER A 216 -1.07 -23.62 14.27
N PRO A 217 -0.07 -24.50 14.11
CA PRO A 217 1.32 -24.16 14.42
C PRO A 217 1.86 -22.96 13.61
N SER A 218 1.63 -22.93 12.29
CA SER A 218 2.06 -21.82 11.43
C SER A 218 1.36 -20.52 11.81
N TYR A 219 0.05 -20.57 12.05
CA TYR A 219 -0.72 -19.43 12.55
C TYR A 219 -0.21 -18.92 13.90
N MET A 220 0.10 -19.81 14.85
CA MET A 220 0.63 -19.43 16.16
C MET A 220 2.01 -18.77 16.05
N THR A 221 2.88 -19.28 15.18
CA THR A 221 4.17 -18.65 14.86
C THR A 221 3.97 -17.26 14.27
N ALA A 222 3.10 -17.14 13.24
CA ALA A 222 2.82 -15.88 12.57
C ALA A 222 2.25 -14.81 13.52
N ARG A 223 1.28 -15.19 14.35
CA ARG A 223 0.67 -14.31 15.36
C ARG A 223 1.67 -13.88 16.43
N THR A 224 2.56 -14.78 16.87
CA THR A 224 3.58 -14.46 17.87
C THR A 224 4.61 -13.49 17.28
N ALA A 225 5.11 -13.77 16.06
CA ALA A 225 6.02 -12.89 15.35
C ALA A 225 5.40 -11.50 15.09
N LEU A 226 4.11 -11.42 14.74
CA LEU A 226 3.40 -10.16 14.59
C LEU A 226 3.39 -9.35 15.89
N ARG A 227 3.09 -9.99 17.02
CA ARG A 227 3.06 -9.31 18.32
C ARG A 227 4.43 -8.76 18.71
N GLU A 228 5.50 -9.48 18.43
CA GLU A 228 6.87 -9.00 18.63
C GLU A 228 7.20 -7.85 17.68
N MET A 229 6.91 -8.02 16.39
CA MET A 229 7.07 -7.01 15.35
C MET A 229 6.39 -5.68 15.72
N SER A 230 5.15 -5.72 16.20
CA SER A 230 4.39 -4.52 16.57
C SER A 230 5.13 -3.65 17.59
N ARG A 231 5.85 -4.25 18.55
CA ARG A 231 6.62 -3.48 19.55
C ARG A 231 7.74 -2.67 18.92
N PHE A 232 8.41 -3.23 17.91
CA PHE A 232 9.43 -2.50 17.15
C PHE A 232 8.81 -1.35 16.35
N TRP A 233 7.68 -1.61 15.68
CA TRP A 233 6.96 -0.59 14.92
C TRP A 233 6.42 0.54 15.78
N ASP A 234 5.90 0.23 16.98
CA ASP A 234 5.45 1.25 17.93
C ASP A 234 6.61 2.20 18.31
N THR A 235 7.81 1.63 18.53
CA THR A 235 9.02 2.41 18.84
C THR A 235 9.48 3.25 17.63
N ILE A 236 9.49 2.66 16.43
CA ILE A 236 9.86 3.35 15.19
C ILE A 236 8.91 4.53 14.94
N ARG A 237 7.60 4.31 15.09
CA ARG A 237 6.57 5.36 14.90
C ARG A 237 6.66 6.45 15.96
N ALA A 238 6.90 6.10 17.22
CA ALA A 238 7.04 7.09 18.30
C ALA A 238 8.28 8.01 18.10
N THR A 239 9.37 7.44 17.62
CA THR A 239 10.63 8.15 17.39
C THR A 239 10.66 8.92 16.07
N GLN A 240 9.81 8.55 15.10
CA GLN A 240 9.70 9.23 13.81
C GLN A 240 9.37 10.71 13.99
N SER A 241 10.22 11.57 13.43
CA SER A 241 10.09 13.03 13.56
C SER A 241 9.45 13.69 12.33
N ASN A 242 9.61 13.10 11.15
CA ASN A 242 9.17 13.66 9.87
C ASN A 242 8.40 12.63 9.05
N THR A 243 7.44 13.11 8.25
CA THR A 243 6.64 12.27 7.34
C THR A 243 7.37 11.95 6.03
N LEU A 244 8.32 12.80 5.63
CA LEU A 244 9.18 12.60 4.46
C LEU A 244 10.63 12.47 4.89
N PRO A 245 11.47 11.71 4.13
CA PRO A 245 12.88 11.58 4.42
C PRO A 245 13.60 12.94 4.46
N GLN A 246 14.54 13.10 5.39
CA GLN A 246 15.37 14.30 5.51
C GLN A 246 16.84 13.90 5.71
N PRO A 247 17.79 14.73 5.28
CA PRO A 247 19.20 14.56 5.64
C PRO A 247 19.35 14.52 7.17
N PRO A 248 20.22 13.64 7.71
CA PRO A 248 20.41 13.53 9.14
C PRO A 248 21.01 14.81 9.70
N THR A 249 20.41 15.32 10.76
CA THR A 249 20.94 16.41 11.59
C THR A 249 21.59 15.88 12.88
N TRP A 250 21.53 14.56 13.09
CA TRP A 250 22.11 13.82 14.20
C TRP A 250 21.61 14.26 15.57
N THR A 251 20.34 14.67 15.65
CA THR A 251 19.70 14.92 16.95
C THR A 251 19.58 13.62 17.74
N ALA A 252 19.49 13.72 19.08
CA ALA A 252 19.29 12.55 19.94
C ALA A 252 18.08 11.69 19.52
N ARG A 253 17.01 12.34 19.04
CA ARG A 253 15.81 11.66 18.55
C ARG A 253 16.03 10.92 17.22
N GLU A 254 16.81 11.48 16.30
CA GLU A 254 17.18 10.79 15.05
C GLU A 254 18.07 9.57 15.33
N VAL A 255 18.99 9.68 16.29
CA VAL A 255 19.82 8.54 16.73
C VAL A 255 18.95 7.44 17.35
N GLU A 256 17.98 7.81 18.20
CA GLU A 256 17.03 6.86 18.77
C GLU A 256 16.18 6.16 17.69
N HIS A 257 15.73 6.91 16.69
CA HIS A 257 14.99 6.35 15.55
C HIS A 257 15.84 5.37 14.74
N LEU A 258 17.10 5.73 14.45
CA LEU A 258 18.05 4.86 13.76
C LEU A 258 18.30 3.56 14.56
N ASP A 259 18.47 3.66 15.87
CA ASP A 259 18.67 2.49 16.73
C ASP A 259 17.42 1.61 16.80
N ALA A 260 16.22 2.18 16.78
CA ALA A 260 14.96 1.43 16.68
C ALA A 260 14.91 0.60 15.38
N TRP A 261 15.26 1.20 14.24
CA TRP A 261 15.36 0.48 12.96
C TRP A 261 16.42 -0.62 12.98
N LYS A 262 17.62 -0.35 13.51
CA LYS A 262 18.68 -1.38 13.63
C LYS A 262 18.23 -2.58 14.47
N ARG A 263 17.50 -2.34 15.56
CA ARG A 263 16.93 -3.41 16.40
C ARG A 263 15.89 -4.23 15.63
N TYR A 264 15.02 -3.57 14.87
CA TYR A 264 14.04 -4.25 14.02
C TYR A 264 14.71 -5.12 12.96
N LEU A 265 15.69 -4.58 12.22
CA LEU A 265 16.43 -5.33 11.20
C LEU A 265 17.17 -6.52 11.78
N LYS A 266 17.82 -6.34 12.94
CA LYS A 266 18.48 -7.46 13.65
C LYS A 266 17.49 -8.56 14.04
N TRP A 267 16.27 -8.18 14.43
CA TRP A 267 15.21 -9.13 14.75
C TRP A 267 14.73 -9.88 13.49
N GLU A 268 14.48 -9.21 12.36
CA GLU A 268 14.09 -9.91 11.12
C GLU A 268 15.18 -10.88 10.64
N VAL A 269 16.46 -10.46 10.70
CA VAL A 269 17.60 -11.32 10.36
C VAL A 269 17.69 -12.57 11.26
N SER A 270 17.17 -12.52 12.48
CA SER A 270 17.12 -13.69 13.37
C SER A 270 16.11 -14.77 12.94
N ASN A 271 15.38 -14.52 11.84
CA ASN A 271 14.37 -15.40 11.26
C ASN A 271 13.31 -15.86 12.29
N PRO A 272 12.53 -14.92 12.86
CA PRO A 272 11.52 -15.22 13.88
C PRO A 272 10.45 -16.19 13.38
N LEU A 273 10.21 -16.20 12.06
CA LEU A 273 9.26 -17.10 11.39
C LEU A 273 9.83 -18.48 11.05
N ARG A 274 11.14 -18.70 11.25
CA ARG A 274 11.83 -19.96 10.91
C ARG A 274 11.56 -20.41 9.47
N LEU A 275 11.54 -19.45 8.55
CA LEU A 275 11.33 -19.70 7.13
C LEU A 275 12.50 -20.51 6.56
N GLY A 276 12.19 -21.45 5.67
CA GLY A 276 13.19 -22.19 4.89
C GLY A 276 13.65 -21.38 3.67
N GLY A 277 14.85 -21.70 3.16
CA GLY A 277 15.60 -20.98 2.10
C GLY A 277 14.82 -20.00 1.20
N PRO A 278 14.01 -20.47 0.22
CA PRO A 278 13.37 -19.59 -0.77
C PRO A 278 12.38 -18.59 -0.17
N ASP A 279 11.67 -18.98 0.90
CA ASP A 279 10.65 -18.15 1.54
C ASP A 279 11.26 -17.08 2.45
N ALA A 280 12.48 -17.32 2.95
CA ALA A 280 13.23 -16.34 3.72
C ALA A 280 13.71 -15.13 2.87
N HIS A 281 13.91 -15.31 1.56
CA HIS A 281 14.35 -14.23 0.66
C HIS A 281 13.22 -13.31 0.18
N LYS A 282 11.97 -13.75 0.34
CA LYS A 282 10.78 -12.97 -0.03
C LYS A 282 10.35 -11.99 1.06
N ARG A 283 11.06 -11.93 2.18
CA ARG A 283 10.70 -11.16 3.37
C ARG A 283 11.84 -10.26 3.84
#